data_AF-A0A820R066-F1
#
_entry.id   AF-A0A820R066-F1
#
_cell.length_a   1.000
_cell.length_b   1.000
_cell.length_c   1.000
_cell.angle_alpha   90.00
_cell.angle_beta   90.00
_cell.angle_gamma   90.00
#
_symmetry.space_group_name_H-M   'P 1'
#
loop_
_entity.id
_entity.type
_entity.pdbx_description
1 polymer ?
#
loop_
_entity_poly.entity_id
_entity_poly.type
_entity_poly.pdbx_seq_one_letter_code
_entity_poly.pdbx_strand_id
1 'polypeptide(L)'
;TNIYLKNKFKNQALEFETYAGMFIDRCYEFNERIACELLLRQIPLFGNITPMQVAISSKSGKLLETACFDQTLTQVWCNKLSIKNYQMSAKLLQIPSILTLGLSAPLTITYRDVEI
;
A
#
# COMPACT_ATOMS: atom_id res chain seq x y z
N THR A 1 34.47 27.91 -11.96
CA THR A 1 34.02 27.82 -10.55
C THR A 1 32.69 27.12 -10.38
N ASN A 2 31.65 27.46 -11.16
CA ASN A 2 30.30 26.89 -11.01
C ASN A 2 30.22 25.37 -11.27
N ILE A 3 30.92 24.86 -12.29
CA ILE A 3 30.96 23.42 -12.63
C ILE A 3 31.60 22.57 -11.52
N TYR A 4 32.67 23.08 -10.90
CA TYR A 4 33.34 22.40 -9.81
C TYR A 4 32.42 22.25 -8.59
N LEU A 5 31.72 23.33 -8.20
CA LEU A 5 30.75 23.28 -7.10
C LEU A 5 29.57 22.35 -7.41
N LYS A 6 29.05 22.40 -8.64
CA LYS A 6 27.99 21.49 -9.08
C LYS A 6 28.41 20.02 -8.97
N ASN A 7 29.63 19.68 -9.39
CA ASN A 7 30.15 18.33 -9.28
C ASN A 7 30.39 17.93 -7.82
N LYS A 8 30.88 18.84 -6.99
CA LYS A 8 31.05 18.60 -5.54
C LYS A 8 29.73 18.25 -4.87
N PHE A 9 28.66 19.04 -5.10
CA PHE A 9 27.34 18.76 -4.53
C PHE A 9 26.73 17.47 -5.07
N LYS A 10 26.94 17.17 -6.35
CA LYS A 10 26.47 15.91 -6.93
C LYS A 10 27.15 14.69 -6.28
N ASN A 11 28.46 14.78 -6.04
CA ASN A 11 29.19 13.70 -5.36
C ASN A 11 28.73 13.54 -3.91
N GLN A 12 28.57 14.64 -3.17
CA GLN A 12 28.04 14.60 -1.81
C GLN A 12 26.63 13.99 -1.75
N ALA A 13 25.74 14.36 -2.68
CA ALA A 13 24.41 13.77 -2.76
C ALA A 13 24.47 12.25 -2.97
N LEU A 14 25.39 11.79 -3.83
CA LEU A 14 25.61 10.36 -4.09
C LEU A 14 26.14 9.61 -2.85
N GLU A 15 27.00 10.25 -2.05
CA GLU A 15 27.49 9.68 -0.79
C GLU A 15 26.36 9.48 0.22
N PHE A 16 25.50 10.48 0.38
CA PHE A 16 24.32 10.37 1.25
C PHE A 16 23.31 9.33 0.76
N GLU A 17 23.08 9.25 -0.55
CA GLU A 17 22.25 8.23 -1.17
C GLU A 17 22.80 6.82 -0.88
N THR A 18 24.10 6.63 -1.07
CA THR A 18 24.76 5.33 -0.82
C THR A 18 24.68 4.94 0.66
N TYR A 19 24.92 5.89 1.56
CA TYR A 19 24.80 5.66 3.00
C TYR A 19 23.37 5.29 3.41
N ALA A 20 22.37 6.00 2.90
CA ALA A 20 20.97 5.71 3.17
C ALA A 20 20.58 4.29 2.69
N GLY A 21 21.12 3.84 1.54
CA GLY A 21 20.87 2.51 1.01
C GLY A 21 21.44 1.43 1.92
N MET A 22 22.72 1.57 2.27
CA MET A 22 23.37 0.66 3.21
C MET A 22 22.66 0.63 4.57
N PHE A 23 22.16 1.77 5.06
CA PHE A 23 21.42 1.83 6.30
C PHE A 23 20.11 1.03 6.23
N ILE A 24 19.34 1.21 5.16
CA ILE A 24 18.07 0.48 4.96
C ILE A 24 18.33 -1.01 4.79
N ASP A 25 19.36 -1.40 4.04
CA ASP A 25 19.74 -2.80 3.85
C ASP A 25 20.08 -3.47 5.19
N ARG A 26 20.84 -2.78 6.05
CA ARG A 26 21.13 -3.27 7.41
C ARG A 26 19.89 -3.37 8.29
N CYS A 27 18.98 -2.40 8.20
CA CYS A 27 17.70 -2.48 8.92
C CYS A 27 16.85 -3.65 8.42
N TYR A 28 16.86 -3.91 7.12
CA TYR A 28 16.13 -4.99 6.48
C TYR A 28 16.67 -6.36 6.90
N GLU A 29 18.00 -6.54 6.88
CA GLU A 29 18.69 -7.74 7.39
C GLU A 29 18.33 -8.03 8.86
N PHE A 30 18.17 -7.00 9.68
CA PHE A 30 17.81 -7.16 11.08
C PHE A 30 16.33 -7.53 11.27
N ASN A 31 15.42 -6.77 10.63
CA ASN A 31 13.99 -7.02 10.69
C ASN A 31 13.28 -6.38 9.49
N GLU A 32 12.89 -7.22 8.53
CA GLU A 32 12.21 -6.80 7.30
C GLU A 32 10.95 -5.95 7.56
N ARG A 33 10.12 -6.35 8.54
CA ARG A 33 8.85 -5.67 8.81
C ARG A 33 9.07 -4.26 9.35
N ILE A 34 9.97 -4.13 10.33
CA ILE A 34 10.29 -2.83 10.94
C ILE A 34 10.96 -1.92 9.91
N ALA A 35 11.80 -2.47 9.03
CA ALA A 35 12.42 -1.71 7.95
C ALA A 35 11.38 -1.16 6.96
N CYS A 36 10.37 -1.96 6.58
CA CYS A 36 9.26 -1.49 5.74
C CYS A 36 8.45 -0.38 6.43
N GLU A 37 8.15 -0.52 7.72
CA GLU A 37 7.46 0.52 8.50
C GLU A 37 8.29 1.81 8.61
N LEU A 38 9.61 1.69 8.72
CA LEU A 38 10.52 2.83 8.74
C LEU A 38 10.40 3.67 7.46
N LEU A 39 10.26 3.03 6.30
CA LEU A 39 10.08 3.71 5.00
C LEU A 39 8.74 4.45 4.89
N LEU A 40 7.71 3.97 5.58
CA LEU A 40 6.37 4.56 5.59
C LEU A 40 6.17 5.60 6.71
N ARG A 41 7.11 5.69 7.65
CA ARG A 41 7.03 6.62 8.77
C ARG A 41 7.07 8.07 8.29
N GLN A 42 6.14 8.89 8.78
CA GLN A 42 6.18 10.32 8.56
C GLN A 42 7.28 10.96 9.42
N ILE A 43 8.09 11.83 8.82
CA ILE A 43 9.13 12.57 9.55
C ILE A 43 8.65 14.02 9.76
N PRO A 44 8.32 14.43 11.00
CA PRO A 44 7.83 15.78 11.27
C PRO A 44 8.82 16.88 10.88
N LEU A 45 10.12 16.60 11.01
CA LEU A 45 11.20 17.53 10.65
C LEU A 45 11.15 17.97 9.18
N PHE A 46 10.62 17.12 8.30
CA PHE A 46 10.55 17.37 6.86
C PHE A 46 9.11 17.63 6.38
N GLY A 47 8.21 18.06 7.27
CA GLY A 47 6.82 18.37 6.92
C GLY A 47 5.93 17.14 6.79
N ASN A 48 6.16 16.12 7.62
CA ASN A 48 5.42 14.86 7.65
C ASN A 48 5.51 14.02 6.37
N ILE A 49 6.56 14.23 5.58
CA ILE A 49 6.85 13.39 4.41
C ILE A 49 7.47 12.06 4.83
N THR A 50 7.27 11.03 4.02
CA THR A 50 7.87 9.71 4.25
C THR A 50 9.24 9.60 3.57
N PRO A 51 10.17 8.79 4.12
CA PRO A 51 11.45 8.48 3.45
C PRO A 51 11.26 8.00 2.02
N MET A 52 10.20 7.22 1.78
CA MET A 52 9.84 6.74 0.46
C MET A 52 9.52 7.89 -0.52
N GLN A 53 8.76 8.90 -0.09
CA GLN A 53 8.47 10.08 -0.91
C GLN A 53 9.73 10.90 -1.21
N VAL A 54 10.65 10.99 -0.25
CA VAL A 54 11.94 11.68 -0.43
C VAL A 54 12.78 10.97 -1.48
N ALA A 55 12.90 9.64 -1.40
CA ALA A 55 13.66 8.83 -2.36
C ALA A 55 13.10 8.92 -3.80
N ILE A 56 11.77 8.93 -3.94
CA ILE A 56 11.11 9.13 -5.24
C ILE A 56 11.37 10.55 -5.77
N SER A 57 11.26 11.57 -4.92
CA SER A 57 11.46 12.97 -5.31
C SER A 57 12.90 13.27 -5.72
N SER A 58 13.87 12.62 -5.07
CA SER A 58 15.30 12.75 -5.39
C SER A 58 15.74 11.94 -6.62
N LYS A 59 14.85 11.12 -7.19
CA LYS A 59 15.16 10.16 -8.27
C LYS A 59 16.37 9.28 -7.92
N SER A 60 16.43 8.87 -6.65
CA SER A 60 17.50 8.06 -6.11
C SER A 60 17.33 6.60 -6.56
N GLY A 61 17.89 6.27 -7.72
CA GLY A 61 17.76 4.93 -8.31
C GLY A 61 18.32 3.84 -7.41
N LYS A 62 19.45 4.09 -6.73
CA LYS A 62 20.10 3.09 -5.89
C LYS A 62 19.29 2.72 -4.65
N LEU A 63 18.54 3.69 -4.10
CA LEU A 63 17.64 3.42 -2.97
C LEU A 63 16.41 2.63 -3.40
N LEU A 64 15.86 2.96 -4.57
CA LEU A 64 14.65 2.31 -5.09
C LEU A 64 14.87 0.85 -5.48
N GLU A 65 16.11 0.47 -5.84
CA GLU A 65 16.49 -0.91 -6.18
C GLU A 65 16.63 -1.84 -4.96
N THR A 66 16.50 -1.34 -3.73
CA THR A 66 16.62 -2.17 -2.53
C THR A 66 15.38 -3.06 -2.33
N ALA A 67 15.59 -4.30 -1.88
CA ALA A 67 14.52 -5.29 -1.66
C ALA A 67 13.44 -4.80 -0.67
N CYS A 68 13.83 -3.94 0.28
CA CYS A 68 12.93 -3.30 1.23
C CYS A 68 11.87 -2.41 0.55
N PHE A 69 12.27 -1.67 -0.50
CA PHE A 69 11.35 -0.81 -1.25
C PHE A 69 10.35 -1.62 -2.05
N ASP A 70 10.78 -2.70 -2.70
CA ASP A 70 9.89 -3.61 -3.44
C ASP A 70 8.87 -4.29 -2.54
N GLN A 71 9.31 -4.75 -1.36
CA GLN A 71 8.39 -5.36 -0.38
C GLN A 71 7.39 -4.33 0.14
N THR A 72 7.84 -3.11 0.45
CA THR A 72 6.97 -2.00 0.90
C THR A 72 5.95 -1.62 -0.18
N LEU A 73 6.37 -1.50 -1.44
CA LEU A 73 5.49 -1.25 -2.57
C LEU A 73 4.44 -2.36 -2.72
N THR A 74 4.86 -3.61 -2.61
CA THR A 74 3.98 -4.78 -2.67
C THR A 74 2.96 -4.75 -1.53
N GLN A 75 3.36 -4.42 -0.31
CA GLN A 75 2.44 -4.29 0.84
C GLN A 75 1.39 -3.19 0.61
N VAL A 76 1.83 -2.01 0.16
CA VAL A 76 0.92 -0.89 -0.14
C VAL A 76 -0.04 -1.25 -1.27
N TRP A 77 0.45 -1.93 -2.31
CA TRP A 77 -0.35 -2.35 -3.45
C TRP A 77 -1.37 -3.43 -3.08
N CYS A 78 -0.92 -4.49 -2.40
CA CYS A 78 -1.77 -5.60 -1.96
C CYS A 78 -2.84 -5.15 -0.97
N ASN A 79 -2.52 -4.22 -0.06
CA ASN A 79 -3.51 -3.65 0.85
C ASN A 79 -4.64 -2.94 0.06
N LYS A 80 -4.30 -2.16 -0.97
CA LYS A 80 -5.29 -1.52 -1.84
C LYS A 80 -6.13 -2.54 -2.64
N LEU A 81 -5.52 -3.62 -3.12
CA LEU A 81 -6.24 -4.69 -3.84
C LEU A 81 -7.19 -5.47 -2.91
N SER A 82 -6.74 -5.78 -1.69
CA SER A 82 -7.56 -6.49 -0.69
C SER A 82 -8.83 -5.70 -0.34
N ILE A 83 -8.69 -4.40 -0.09
CA ILE A 83 -9.81 -3.51 0.21
C ILE A 83 -10.80 -3.46 -0.97
N LYS A 84 -10.29 -3.36 -2.20
CA LYS A 84 -11.14 -3.32 -3.42
C LYS A 84 -11.86 -4.64 -3.66
N ASN A 85 -11.19 -5.77 -3.45
CA ASN A 85 -11.78 -7.10 -3.62
C ASN A 85 -12.85 -7.40 -2.58
N TYR A 86 -12.65 -6.98 -1.33
CA TYR A 86 -13.65 -7.09 -0.27
C TYR A 86 -14.91 -6.26 -0.59
N GLN A 87 -14.74 -5.01 -1.06
CA GLN A 87 -15.84 -4.16 -1.49
C GLN A 87 -16.61 -4.73 -2.69
N MET A 88 -15.91 -5.39 -3.63
CA MET A 88 -16.53 -6.03 -4.79
C MET A 88 -17.34 -7.27 -4.39
N SER A 89 -16.80 -8.10 -3.48
CA SER A 89 -17.49 -9.28 -2.95
C SER A 89 -18.74 -8.92 -2.15
N ALA A 90 -18.67 -7.86 -1.33
CA ALA A 90 -19.83 -7.37 -0.57
C ALA A 90 -20.97 -6.85 -1.48
N LYS A 91 -20.65 -6.27 -2.65
CA LYS A 91 -21.66 -5.82 -3.63
C LYS A 91 -22.34 -6.96 -4.37
N LEU A 92 -21.64 -8.07 -4.63
CA LEU A 92 -22.21 -9.24 -5.30
C LEU A 92 -23.15 -10.05 -4.39
N LEU A 93 -22.93 -10.02 -3.08
CA LEU A 93 -23.78 -10.72 -2.10
C LEU A 93 -25.16 -10.06 -1.90
N GLN A 94 -25.35 -8.82 -2.34
CA GLN A 94 -26.63 -8.09 -2.23
C GLN A 94 -27.60 -8.32 -3.41
N ILE A 95 -27.14 -8.96 -4.49
CA ILE A 95 -27.97 -9.22 -5.67
C ILE A 95 -28.95 -10.41 -5.48
N PRO A 96 -28.62 -11.52 -4.77
CA PRO A 96 -29.56 -12.65 -4.68
C PRO A 96 -30.72 -12.46 -3.68
N SER A 97 -30.71 -11.47 -2.77
CA SER A 97 -31.77 -11.35 -1.76
C SER A 97 -33.11 -10.81 -2.27
N ILE A 98 -33.12 -10.16 -3.45
CA ILE A 98 -34.34 -9.63 -4.06
C ILE A 98 -35.15 -10.73 -4.76
N LEU A 99 -34.48 -11.80 -5.23
CA LEU A 99 -35.13 -12.87 -6.00
C LEU A 99 -35.68 -14.01 -5.15
N THR A 100 -35.17 -14.23 -3.93
CA THR A 100 -35.61 -15.35 -3.08
C THR A 100 -36.84 -15.04 -2.24
N LEU A 101 -37.13 -13.77 -1.94
CA LEU A 101 -38.33 -13.37 -1.18
C LEU A 101 -39.58 -13.16 -2.04
N GLY A 102 -39.44 -12.94 -3.35
CA GLY A 102 -40.59 -12.75 -4.26
C GLY A 102 -41.28 -14.05 -4.70
N LEU A 103 -40.55 -15.18 -4.69
CA LEU A 103 -41.02 -16.47 -5.23
C LEU A 103 -41.71 -17.36 -4.20
N SER A 104 -41.61 -17.07 -2.90
CA SER A 104 -42.27 -17.84 -1.83
C SER A 104 -43.61 -17.25 -1.37
N ALA A 105 -43.97 -16.05 -1.82
CA ALA A 105 -45.24 -15.39 -1.47
C ALA A 105 -46.50 -16.21 -1.84
N PRO A 106 -46.61 -16.92 -2.98
CA PRO A 106 -47.87 -17.56 -3.35
C PRO A 106 -48.19 -18.82 -2.54
N LEU A 107 -47.20 -19.45 -1.89
CA LEU A 107 -47.39 -20.70 -1.15
C LEU A 107 -47.97 -20.52 0.26
N THR A 108 -48.01 -19.28 0.76
CA THR A 108 -48.59 -18.98 2.08
C THR A 108 -50.07 -18.60 2.02
N ILE A 109 -50.59 -18.27 0.83
CA ILE A 109 -52.01 -17.91 0.66
C ILE A 109 -52.88 -19.18 0.52
N THR A 110 -52.36 -20.26 -0.07
CA THR A 110 -53.13 -21.49 -0.27
C THR A 110 -53.34 -22.33 0.99
N TYR A 111 -52.61 -22.06 2.08
CA TYR A 111 -52.75 -22.81 3.33
C TYR A 111 -53.85 -22.26 4.26
N ARG A 112 -54.50 -21.14 3.91
CA ARG A 112 -55.51 -20.51 4.76
C ARG A 112 -56.97 -20.86 4.41
N ASP A 113 -57.20 -21.57 3.31
CA ASP A 113 -58.55 -21.88 2.81
C ASP A 113 -58.99 -23.35 3.03
N VAL A 114 -58.22 -24.16 3.78
CA VAL A 114 -58.54 -25.59 4.01
C VAL A 114 -58.71 -25.88 5.50
N GLU A 115 -59.61 -25.15 6.17
CA GLU A 115 -60.21 -25.57 7.45
C GLU A 115 -61.69 -25.12 7.49
N ILE A 116 -62.60 -25.93 6.92
CA ILE A 116 -64.03 -26.01 7.28
C ILE A 116 -64.49 -27.47 7.13
#